data_AF-A0A946RLR5-F1
#
_entry.id   AF-A0A946RLR5-F1
#
_cell.length_a   1.000
_cell.length_b   1.000
_cell.length_c   1.000
_cell.angle_alpha   90.00
_cell.angle_beta   90.00
_cell.angle_gamma   90.00
#
_symmetry.space_group_name_H-M   'P 1'
#
loop_
_entity.id
_entity.type
_entity.pdbx_description
1 polymer ?
#
loop_
_entity_poly.entity_id
_entity_poly.type
_entity_poly.pdbx_seq_one_letter_code
_entity_poly.pdbx_strand_id
1 'polypeptide(L)'
;ADGGTRTASISGGYVALYQCFQKMLADGKLKKIPIKHEIAAISCGVYKGQPVLDLDYDEDSNAETDANFVMTGAGKIIEVQGTAEEEPFSEEELLRMMRLARMGIEKITKLQRKTLGL
;
A
#
# COMPACT_ATOMS: atom_id res chain seq x y z
N ALA A 1 -11.18 0.85 -14.24
CA ALA A 1 -10.51 1.37 -13.05
C ALA A 1 -9.06 1.62 -13.44
N ASP A 2 -8.48 2.72 -12.98
CA ASP A 2 -7.23 3.28 -13.50
C ASP A 2 -6.01 2.78 -12.69
N GLY A 3 -5.74 1.47 -12.77
CA GLY A 3 -4.67 0.82 -11.98
C GLY A 3 -4.96 0.75 -10.46
N GLY A 4 -4.12 0.00 -9.71
CA GLY A 4 -4.00 0.12 -8.24
C GLY A 4 -5.25 -0.19 -7.37
N THR A 5 -6.34 -0.73 -7.92
CA THR A 5 -7.60 -0.90 -7.16
C THR A 5 -7.46 -1.75 -5.89
N ARG A 6 -6.63 -2.79 -5.93
CA ARG A 6 -6.34 -3.66 -4.78
C ARG A 6 -5.66 -2.88 -3.66
N THR A 7 -4.60 -2.17 -3.97
CA THR A 7 -3.77 -1.45 -2.98
C THR A 7 -4.53 -0.25 -2.41
N ALA A 8 -5.30 0.44 -3.25
CA ALA A 8 -6.26 1.47 -2.82
C ALA A 8 -7.33 0.89 -1.88
N SER A 9 -7.91 -0.28 -2.20
CA SER A 9 -8.91 -0.94 -1.36
C SER A 9 -8.38 -1.35 0.01
N ILE A 10 -7.13 -1.84 0.10
CA ILE A 10 -6.49 -2.16 1.38
C ILE A 10 -6.31 -0.90 2.22
N SER A 11 -5.77 0.17 1.62
CA SER A 11 -5.52 1.44 2.31
C SER A 11 -6.81 2.14 2.76
N GLY A 12 -7.85 2.12 1.94
CA GLY A 12 -9.18 2.64 2.28
C GLY A 12 -9.92 1.77 3.30
N GLY A 13 -9.80 0.45 3.19
CA GLY A 13 -10.37 -0.52 4.14
C GLY A 13 -9.84 -0.32 5.56
N TYR A 14 -8.55 -0.01 5.71
CA TYR A 14 -7.97 0.37 7.00
C TYR A 14 -8.68 1.60 7.61
N VAL A 15 -8.86 2.66 6.83
CA VAL A 15 -9.52 3.90 7.30
C VAL A 15 -10.96 3.61 7.71
N ALA A 16 -11.72 2.91 6.88
CA ALA A 16 -13.11 2.55 7.16
C ALA A 16 -13.25 1.70 8.42
N LEU A 17 -12.36 0.70 8.61
CA LEU A 17 -12.33 -0.14 9.80
C LEU A 17 -12.02 0.68 11.06
N TYR A 18 -11.05 1.58 10.99
CA TYR A 18 -10.70 2.44 12.12
C TYR A 18 -11.87 3.35 12.51
N GLN A 19 -12.54 3.98 11.53
CA GLN A 19 -13.73 4.82 11.77
C GLN A 19 -14.89 4.02 12.39
N CYS A 20 -15.10 2.78 11.93
CA CYS A 20 -16.06 1.87 12.54
C CYS A 20 -15.74 1.62 14.02
N PHE A 21 -14.48 1.35 14.36
CA PHE A 21 -14.06 1.18 15.75
C PHE A 21 -14.13 2.47 16.58
N GLN A 22 -13.86 3.64 16.00
CA GLN A 22 -14.10 4.93 16.66
C GLN A 22 -15.58 5.08 17.03
N LYS A 23 -16.49 4.77 16.11
CA LYS A 23 -17.94 4.79 16.38
C LYS A 23 -18.32 3.80 17.49
N MET A 24 -17.84 2.56 17.43
CA MET A 24 -18.12 1.55 18.45
C MET A 24 -17.56 1.94 19.83
N LEU A 25 -16.41 2.62 19.88
CA LEU A 25 -15.84 3.16 21.12
C LEU A 25 -16.73 4.28 21.68
N ALA A 26 -17.18 5.21 20.84
CA ALA A 26 -18.09 6.30 21.23
C ALA A 26 -19.45 5.77 21.71
N ASP A 27 -19.97 4.71 21.07
CA ASP A 27 -21.20 4.02 21.46
C ASP A 27 -21.03 3.14 22.73
N GLY A 28 -19.84 3.07 23.33
CA GLY A 28 -19.56 2.26 24.53
C GLY A 28 -19.49 0.75 24.28
N LYS A 29 -19.50 0.30 23.02
CA LYS A 29 -19.42 -1.13 22.64
C LYS A 29 -17.99 -1.68 22.74
N LEU A 30 -17.00 -0.80 22.67
CA LEU A 30 -15.58 -1.13 22.86
C LEU A 30 -15.01 -0.32 24.02
N LYS A 31 -14.04 -0.90 24.74
CA LYS A 31 -13.26 -0.19 25.75
C LYS A 31 -12.07 0.57 25.14
N LYS A 32 -11.59 0.13 23.99
CA LYS A 32 -10.51 0.73 23.19
C LYS A 32 -10.55 0.21 21.76
N ILE A 33 -9.91 0.91 20.84
CA ILE A 33 -9.74 0.48 19.44
C ILE A 33 -8.73 -0.69 19.40
N PRO A 34 -9.08 -1.87 18.84
CA PRO A 34 -8.23 -3.07 18.85
C PRO A 34 -7.26 -3.16 17.67
N ILE A 35 -6.82 -2.04 17.09
CA ILE A 35 -5.86 -2.01 15.98
C ILE A 35 -4.43 -1.92 16.53
N LYS A 36 -3.56 -2.84 16.10
CA LYS A 36 -2.15 -2.89 16.55
C LYS A 36 -1.24 -1.99 15.72
N HIS A 37 -1.47 -1.96 14.41
CA HIS A 37 -0.64 -1.25 13.45
C HIS A 37 -1.52 -0.61 12.37
N GLU A 38 -1.12 0.55 11.89
CA GLU A 38 -1.59 1.07 10.60
C GLU A 38 -1.19 0.13 9.48
N ILE A 39 -2.03 0.03 8.46
CA ILE A 39 -1.79 -0.77 7.26
C ILE A 39 -2.05 0.11 6.04
N ALA A 40 -1.11 0.10 5.11
CA ALA A 40 -1.27 0.69 3.80
C ALA A 40 -0.69 -0.26 2.75
N ALA A 41 -1.09 -0.05 1.50
CA ALA A 41 -0.60 -0.80 0.36
C ALA A 41 -0.36 0.12 -0.84
N ILE A 42 0.61 -0.22 -1.68
CA ILE A 42 0.92 0.49 -2.92
C ILE A 42 1.47 -0.46 -3.97
N SER A 43 1.21 -0.16 -5.25
CA SER A 43 1.79 -0.86 -6.39
C SER A 43 3.07 -0.15 -6.86
N CYS A 44 4.01 -0.91 -7.38
CA CYS A 44 5.20 -0.46 -8.09
C CYS A 44 5.38 -1.36 -9.30
N GLY A 45 6.13 -0.90 -10.29
CA GLY A 45 6.57 -1.78 -11.36
C GLY A 45 7.82 -1.28 -12.03
N VAL A 46 8.24 -1.98 -13.07
CA VAL A 46 9.37 -1.57 -13.92
C VAL A 46 8.81 -1.16 -15.26
N TYR A 47 9.11 0.07 -15.67
CA TYR A 47 8.72 0.60 -16.97
C TYR A 47 9.98 1.12 -17.68
N LYS A 48 10.30 0.57 -18.86
CA LYS A 48 11.51 0.90 -19.64
C LYS A 48 12.80 0.73 -18.82
N GLY A 49 12.89 -0.36 -18.05
CA GLY A 49 14.02 -0.65 -17.16
C GLY A 49 14.17 0.30 -15.95
N GLN A 50 13.17 1.14 -15.65
CA GLN A 50 13.17 2.01 -14.47
C GLN A 50 12.05 1.60 -13.49
N PRO A 51 12.36 1.39 -12.20
CA PRO A 51 11.33 1.20 -11.19
C PRO A 51 10.49 2.47 -10.98
N VAL A 52 9.17 2.34 -11.12
CA VAL A 52 8.16 3.41 -10.97
C VAL A 52 7.19 3.06 -9.84
N LEU A 53 6.71 4.08 -9.13
CA LEU A 53 5.76 3.98 -8.03
C LEU A 53 4.38 4.40 -8.52
N ASP A 54 3.34 3.64 -8.15
CA ASP A 54 1.93 4.01 -8.41
C ASP A 54 1.62 4.17 -9.91
N LEU A 55 1.90 3.11 -10.68
CA LEU A 55 1.63 3.05 -12.12
C LEU A 55 0.17 3.44 -12.40
N ASP A 56 -0.02 4.42 -13.28
CA ASP A 56 -1.34 4.67 -13.89
C ASP A 56 -1.69 3.54 -14.88
N TYR A 57 -2.92 3.50 -15.41
CA TYR A 57 -3.35 2.39 -16.26
C TYR A 57 -2.51 2.21 -17.55
N ASP A 58 -2.03 3.31 -18.14
CA ASP A 58 -1.22 3.26 -19.36
C ASP A 58 0.19 2.73 -19.04
N GLU A 59 0.72 3.03 -17.86
CA GLU A 59 1.96 2.47 -17.35
C GLU A 59 1.79 1.00 -16.91
N ASP A 60 0.69 0.64 -16.26
CA ASP A 60 0.36 -0.72 -15.76
C ASP A 60 0.15 -1.72 -16.92
N SER A 61 -0.51 -1.28 -18.00
CA SER A 61 -0.74 -2.11 -19.19
C SER A 61 0.50 -2.40 -20.03
N ASN A 62 1.59 -1.64 -19.82
CA ASN A 62 2.86 -1.79 -20.52
C ASN A 62 4.05 -2.04 -19.58
N ALA A 63 3.79 -2.35 -18.31
CA ALA A 63 4.84 -2.61 -17.33
C ALA A 63 5.44 -4.01 -17.54
N GLU A 64 6.77 -4.09 -17.47
CA GLU A 64 7.52 -5.35 -17.59
C GLU A 64 7.40 -6.19 -16.30
N THR A 65 7.01 -5.54 -15.20
CA THR A 65 6.85 -6.13 -13.87
C THR A 65 5.76 -5.38 -13.10
N ASP A 66 4.80 -6.11 -12.52
CA ASP A 66 3.85 -5.59 -11.53
C ASP A 66 4.21 -6.13 -10.13
N ALA A 67 4.33 -5.23 -9.17
CA ALA A 67 4.61 -5.56 -7.78
C ALA A 67 3.71 -4.79 -6.81
N ASN A 68 3.16 -5.50 -5.84
CA ASN A 68 2.27 -4.96 -4.83
C ASN A 68 2.87 -5.18 -3.44
N PHE A 69 2.86 -4.12 -2.64
CA PHE A 69 3.47 -4.10 -1.32
C PHE A 69 2.45 -3.70 -0.28
N VAL A 70 2.29 -4.53 0.76
CA VAL A 70 1.47 -4.22 1.94
C VAL A 70 2.39 -4.10 3.14
N MET A 71 2.34 -2.96 3.82
CA MET A 71 3.23 -2.67 4.94
C MET A 71 2.50 -2.01 6.09
N THR A 72 3.05 -2.20 7.29
CA THR A 72 2.66 -1.42 8.46
C THR A 72 3.17 0.02 8.35
N GLY A 73 2.55 0.96 9.08
CA GLY A 73 3.07 2.32 9.21
C GLY A 73 4.45 2.46 9.87
N ALA A 74 4.98 1.39 10.46
CA ALA A 74 6.36 1.31 10.95
C ALA A 74 7.35 0.71 9.92
N GLY A 75 6.90 0.46 8.69
CA GLY A 75 7.73 -0.09 7.62
C GLY A 75 7.97 -1.60 7.69
N LYS A 76 7.33 -2.31 8.63
CA LYS A 76 7.34 -3.79 8.62
C LYS A 76 6.47 -4.31 7.49
N ILE A 77 6.98 -5.32 6.80
CA ILE A 77 6.34 -5.95 5.64
C ILE A 77 5.26 -6.92 6.12
N ILE A 78 4.08 -6.85 5.51
CA ILE A 78 2.97 -7.80 5.70
C ILE A 78 2.90 -8.73 4.50
N GLU A 79 2.97 -8.17 3.29
CA GLU A 79 2.85 -8.90 2.03
C GLU A 79 3.71 -8.23 0.97
N VAL A 80 4.38 -9.05 0.16
CA VAL A 80 5.03 -8.64 -1.09
C VAL A 80 4.62 -9.65 -2.14
N GLN A 81 4.05 -9.16 -3.24
CA GLN A 81 3.81 -9.96 -4.42
C GLN A 81 4.46 -9.24 -5.60
N GLY A 82 5.30 -9.92 -6.35
CA GLY A 82 5.85 -9.43 -7.61
C GLY A 82 5.68 -10.48 -8.69
N THR A 83 5.24 -10.04 -9.87
CA THR A 83 5.13 -10.85 -11.08
C THR A 83 5.93 -10.16 -12.17
N ALA A 84 6.91 -10.87 -12.74
CA ALA A 84 7.53 -10.47 -13.99
C ALA A 84 6.62 -10.96 -15.12
N GLU A 85 6.05 -10.03 -15.90
CA GLU A 85 5.18 -10.38 -17.03
C GLU A 85 6.02 -10.67 -18.29
N GLU A 86 7.23 -10.12 -18.38
CA GLU A 86 8.20 -10.38 -19.45
C GLU A 86 9.52 -10.95 -18.88
N GLU A 87 10.52 -10.10 -18.72
CA GLU A 87 11.84 -10.50 -18.24
C GLU A 87 11.86 -10.60 -16.70
N PRO A 88 12.45 -11.66 -16.12
CA PRO A 88 12.62 -11.77 -14.68
C PRO A 88 13.42 -10.59 -14.12
N PHE A 89 12.88 -9.91 -13.10
CA PHE A 89 13.61 -8.86 -12.40
C PHE A 89 14.66 -9.42 -11.44
N SER A 90 15.76 -8.69 -11.30
CA SER A 90 16.85 -8.94 -10.37
C SER A 90 16.47 -8.65 -8.92
N GLU A 91 17.24 -9.21 -7.98
CA GLU A 91 17.12 -8.86 -6.56
C GLU A 91 17.31 -7.35 -6.32
N GLU A 92 18.19 -6.70 -7.09
CA GLU A 92 18.43 -5.27 -6.96
C GLU A 92 17.19 -4.45 -7.35
N GLU A 93 16.49 -4.84 -8.41
CA GLU A 93 15.23 -4.21 -8.84
C GLU A 93 14.13 -4.39 -7.80
N LEU A 94 13.99 -5.59 -7.23
CA LEU A 94 13.08 -5.84 -6.11
C LEU A 94 13.37 -4.89 -4.93
N LEU A 95 14.65 -4.76 -4.56
CA LEU A 95 15.05 -3.88 -3.47
C LEU A 95 14.82 -2.40 -3.79
N ARG A 96 14.93 -1.99 -5.06
CA ARG A 96 14.59 -0.62 -5.53
C ARG A 96 13.08 -0.38 -5.41
N MET A 97 12.25 -1.30 -5.91
CA MET A 97 10.78 -1.23 -5.77
C MET A 97 10.36 -1.17 -4.30
N MET A 98 10.95 -2.00 -3.44
CA MET A 98 10.69 -1.97 -2.00
C MET A 98 11.02 -0.62 -1.34
N ARG A 99 12.07 0.07 -1.80
CA ARG A 99 12.40 1.42 -1.31
C ARG A 99 11.35 2.44 -1.72
N LEU A 100 10.92 2.40 -2.98
CA LEU A 100 9.84 3.26 -3.48
C LEU A 100 8.52 3.00 -2.73
N ALA A 101 8.15 1.73 -2.57
CA ALA A 101 6.97 1.32 -1.83
C ALA A 101 6.98 1.86 -0.39
N ARG A 102 8.10 1.76 0.33
CA ARG A 102 8.23 2.32 1.69
C ARG A 102 7.95 3.82 1.74
N MET A 103 8.49 4.59 0.79
CA MET A 103 8.26 6.04 0.70
C MET A 103 6.79 6.36 0.41
N GLY A 104 6.15 5.58 -0.47
CA GLY A 104 4.72 5.71 -0.76
C GLY A 104 3.83 5.39 0.44
N ILE A 105 4.11 4.29 1.13
CA ILE A 105 3.43 3.87 2.35
C ILE A 105 3.54 4.92 3.46
N GLU A 106 4.70 5.55 3.63
CA GLU A 106 4.87 6.63 4.60
C GLU A 106 3.94 7.82 4.31
N LYS A 107 3.80 8.19 3.03
CA LYS A 107 2.86 9.25 2.61
C LYS A 107 1.41 8.83 2.87
N ILE A 108 1.02 7.61 2.49
CA ILE A 108 -0.35 7.11 2.68
C ILE A 108 -0.71 7.08 4.17
N THR A 109 0.15 6.52 5.01
CA THR A 109 -0.10 6.42 6.46
C THR A 109 -0.18 7.79 7.12
N LYS A 110 0.61 8.77 6.68
CA LYS A 110 0.47 10.17 7.11
C LYS A 110 -0.90 10.76 6.76
N LEU A 111 -1.41 10.48 5.56
CA LEU A 111 -2.76 10.92 5.14
C LEU A 111 -3.87 10.19 5.90
N GLN A 112 -3.71 8.89 6.15
CA GLN A 112 -4.63 8.09 6.97
C GLN A 112 -4.73 8.68 8.39
N ARG A 113 -3.61 8.94 9.07
CA ARG A 113 -3.59 9.57 10.40
C ARG A 113 -4.33 10.91 10.40
N LYS A 114 -3.99 11.79 9.45
CA LYS A 114 -4.67 13.08 9.29
C LYS A 114 -6.19 12.93 9.11
N THR A 115 -6.61 11.93 8.34
CA THR A 115 -8.04 11.66 8.05
C THR A 115 -8.77 11.10 9.27
N LEU A 116 -8.09 10.31 10.09
CA LEU A 116 -8.63 9.68 11.29
C LEU A 116 -8.55 10.54 12.56
N GLY A 117 -7.87 11.69 12.48
CA GLY A 117 -7.62 12.58 13.62
C GLY A 117 -6.59 12.02 14.60
N LEU A 118 -5.58 11.30 14.09
CA LEU A 118 -4.46 10.72 14.85
C LEU A 118 -3.19 11.55 14.73
#